data_AF-A0A2G2CG13-F1
#
_entry.id   AF-A0A2G2CG13-F1
#
_cell.length_a   1.000
_cell.length_b   1.000
_cell.length_c   1.000
_cell.angle_alpha   90.00
_cell.angle_beta   90.00
_cell.angle_gamma   90.00
#
_symmetry.space_group_name_H-M   'P 1'
#
loop_
_entity.id
_entity.type
_entity.pdbx_description
1 polymer ?
#
loop_
_entity_poly.entity_id
_entity_poly.type
_entity_poly.pdbx_seq_one_letter_code
_entity_poly.pdbx_strand_id
1 'polypeptide(L)'
;MSTETIGEKLRHIREEKELPLRKVAALLDIDVAILSKMERGERKITKEVVLKLADIYDYNADELLVSFLSDKILYEIQDEDLGIEALKVAEERAKYLKANKRK
;
A
#
# COMPACT_ATOMS: atom_id res chain seq x y z
N MET A 1 -13.43 -2.88 -9.06
CA MET A 1 -12.02 -2.77 -8.67
C MET A 1 -11.86 -1.42 -8.00
N SER A 2 -11.47 -1.41 -6.73
CA SER A 2 -11.42 -0.18 -5.93
C SER A 2 -10.28 0.70 -6.46
N THR A 3 -10.55 1.98 -6.71
CA THR A 3 -9.54 3.00 -7.09
C THR A 3 -8.92 3.67 -5.86
N GLU A 4 -9.15 3.08 -4.68
CA GLU A 4 -8.66 3.62 -3.41
C GLU A 4 -7.14 3.47 -3.31
N THR A 5 -6.50 4.50 -2.76
CA THR A 5 -5.10 4.46 -2.37
C THR A 5 -4.91 3.52 -1.16
N ILE A 6 -3.67 3.09 -0.92
CA ILE A 6 -3.33 2.33 0.29
C ILE A 6 -3.70 3.09 1.57
N GLY A 7 -3.57 4.42 1.56
CA GLY A 7 -3.94 5.27 2.70
C GLY A 7 -5.43 5.19 3.02
N GLU A 8 -6.27 5.34 2.00
CA GLU A 8 -7.73 5.23 2.13
C GLU A 8 -8.15 3.82 2.55
N LYS A 9 -7.52 2.78 1.98
CA LYS A 9 -7.78 1.39 2.38
C LYS A 9 -7.46 1.15 3.85
N LEU A 10 -6.32 1.64 4.33
CA LEU A 10 -5.92 1.52 5.74
C LEU A 10 -6.87 2.28 6.66
N ARG A 11 -7.37 3.43 6.22
CA ARG A 11 -8.40 4.18 6.94
C ARG A 11 -9.71 3.40 7.07
N HIS A 12 -10.19 2.82 5.98
CA HIS A 12 -11.41 2.00 5.99
C HIS A 12 -11.28 0.84 6.97
N ILE A 13 -10.18 0.09 6.90
CA ILE A 13 -9.92 -1.04 7.82
C ILE A 13 -9.88 -0.56 9.28
N ARG A 14 -9.24 0.59 9.55
CA ARG A 14 -9.20 1.17 10.89
C ARG A 14 -10.59 1.50 11.42
N GLU A 15 -11.41 2.13 10.60
CA GLU A 15 -12.77 2.56 10.95
C GLU A 15 -13.71 1.36 11.13
N GLU A 16 -13.61 0.33 10.28
CA GLU A 16 -14.33 -0.93 10.41
C GLU A 16 -14.01 -1.68 11.71
N LYS A 17 -12.75 -1.57 12.17
CA LYS A 17 -12.31 -2.15 13.45
C LYS A 17 -12.55 -1.23 14.65
N GLU A 18 -13.25 -0.12 14.44
CA GLU A 18 -13.57 0.88 15.46
C GLU A 18 -12.33 1.40 16.23
N LEU A 19 -11.17 1.41 15.56
CA LEU A 19 -9.91 1.82 16.17
C LEU A 19 -9.73 3.35 16.06
N PRO A 20 -9.59 4.07 17.18
CA PRO A 20 -9.29 5.49 17.14
C PRO A 20 -7.88 5.73 16.59
N LEU A 21 -7.69 6.78 15.77
CA LEU A 21 -6.37 7.20 15.26
C LEU A 21 -5.30 7.25 16.35
N ARG A 22 -5.64 7.80 17.53
CA ARG A 22 -4.73 7.88 18.69
C ARG A 22 -4.19 6.53 19.16
N LYS A 23 -5.00 5.47 19.09
CA LYS A 23 -4.60 4.13 19.54
C LYS A 23 -3.61 3.52 18.55
N VAL A 24 -3.91 3.62 17.26
CA VAL A 24 -3.06 3.07 16.20
C VAL A 24 -1.74 3.84 16.10
N ALA A 25 -1.78 5.17 16.19
CA ALA A 25 -0.58 6.00 16.18
C ALA A 25 0.37 5.65 17.33
N ALA A 26 -0.18 5.42 18.54
CA ALA A 26 0.61 4.95 19.68
C ALA A 26 1.22 3.56 19.46
N LEU A 27 0.50 2.62 18.85
CA LEU A 27 1.02 1.28 18.51
C LEU A 27 2.12 1.32 17.44
N LEU A 28 2.06 2.30 16.54
CA LEU A 28 3.07 2.54 15.52
C LEU A 28 4.26 3.38 16.00
N ASP A 29 4.20 3.92 17.22
CA ASP A 29 5.17 4.88 17.76
C ASP A 29 5.34 6.12 16.86
N ILE A 30 4.21 6.71 16.43
CA ILE A 30 4.16 7.92 15.60
C ILE A 30 3.13 8.92 16.12
N ASP A 31 3.24 10.16 15.66
CA ASP A 31 2.25 11.19 15.95
C ASP A 31 0.91 10.94 15.22
N VAL A 32 -0.19 11.29 15.86
CA VAL A 32 -1.56 11.10 15.33
C VAL A 32 -1.76 11.82 13.99
N ALA A 33 -1.19 13.03 13.82
CA ALA A 33 -1.26 13.77 12.57
C ALA A 33 -0.46 13.10 11.46
N ILE A 34 0.61 12.34 11.79
CA ILE A 34 1.36 11.55 10.80
C ILE A 34 0.47 10.44 10.26
N LEU A 35 -0.15 9.64 11.13
CA LEU A 35 -1.06 8.58 10.71
C LEU A 35 -2.24 9.16 9.91
N SER A 36 -2.79 10.28 10.37
CA SER A 36 -3.89 10.97 9.70
C SER A 36 -3.53 11.44 8.28
N LYS A 37 -2.30 11.96 8.08
CA LYS A 37 -1.78 12.33 6.75
C LYS A 37 -1.53 11.11 5.87
N MET A 38 -1.06 10.00 6.44
CA MET A 38 -0.88 8.74 5.73
C MET A 38 -2.22 8.21 5.20
N GLU A 39 -3.26 8.22 6.03
CA GLU A 39 -4.62 7.78 5.67
C GLU A 39 -5.30 8.64 4.59
N ARG A 40 -4.85 9.88 4.38
CA ARG A 40 -5.33 10.77 3.31
C ARG A 40 -4.43 10.78 2.07
N GLY A 41 -3.37 9.98 2.03
CA GLY A 41 -2.39 10.00 0.94
C GLY A 41 -1.48 11.24 0.91
N GLU A 42 -1.62 12.17 1.87
CA GLU A 42 -0.78 13.37 2.00
C GLU A 42 0.64 13.05 2.46
N ARG A 43 0.86 11.84 3.01
CA ARG A 43 2.18 11.36 3.42
C ARG A 43 2.40 9.94 2.93
N LYS A 44 3.54 9.72 2.27
CA LYS A 44 3.96 8.39 1.81
C LYS A 44 4.08 7.41 2.98
N ILE A 45 3.53 6.22 2.78
CA ILE A 45 3.60 5.10 3.73
C ILE A 45 4.80 4.23 3.34
N THR A 46 5.55 3.72 4.32
CA THR A 46 6.64 2.78 4.05
C THR A 46 6.12 1.35 4.10
N LYS A 47 6.81 0.42 3.41
CA LYS A 47 6.48 -1.01 3.48
C LYS A 47 6.45 -1.53 4.92
N GLU A 48 7.37 -1.07 5.77
CA GLU A 48 7.42 -1.44 7.18
C GLU A 48 6.16 -1.01 7.94
N VAL A 49 5.68 0.22 7.70
CA VAL A 49 4.44 0.71 8.31
C VAL A 49 3.24 -0.09 7.81
N VAL A 50 3.19 -0.44 6.51
CA VAL A 50 2.13 -1.30 5.97
C VAL A 50 2.07 -2.64 6.68
N LEU A 51 3.23 -3.28 6.90
CA LEU A 51 3.30 -4.56 7.62
C LEU A 51 2.86 -4.43 9.08
N LYS A 52 3.35 -3.42 9.80
CA LYS A 52 2.91 -3.17 11.19
C LYS A 52 1.41 -2.90 11.28
N LEU A 53 0.84 -2.17 10.32
CA LEU A 53 -0.58 -1.91 10.25
C LEU A 53 -1.38 -3.18 9.94
N ALA A 54 -0.86 -4.08 9.10
CA ALA A 54 -1.47 -5.40 8.88
C ALA A 54 -1.59 -6.18 10.19
N ASP A 55 -0.54 -6.17 11.01
CA ASP A 55 -0.53 -6.83 12.32
C ASP A 55 -1.48 -6.14 13.32
N ILE A 56 -1.42 -4.81 13.44
CA ILE A 56 -2.29 -4.04 14.35
C ILE A 56 -3.76 -4.23 13.99
N TYR A 57 -4.05 -4.27 12.69
CA TYR A 57 -5.39 -4.45 12.19
C TYR A 57 -5.78 -5.92 12.10
N ASP A 58 -4.93 -6.90 12.37
CA ASP A 58 -5.26 -8.32 12.12
C ASP A 58 -5.89 -8.49 10.72
N TYR A 59 -5.15 -8.05 9.71
CA TYR A 59 -5.57 -8.02 8.30
C TYR A 59 -4.50 -8.68 7.42
N ASN A 60 -4.91 -9.16 6.25
CA ASN A 60 -4.02 -9.84 5.33
C ASN A 60 -2.89 -8.90 4.82
N ALA A 61 -1.66 -9.19 5.23
CA ALA A 61 -0.47 -8.42 4.85
C ALA A 61 -0.23 -8.44 3.34
N ASP A 62 -0.46 -9.57 2.66
CA ASP A 62 -0.27 -9.68 1.22
C ASP A 62 -1.23 -8.77 0.45
N GLU A 63 -2.49 -8.67 0.90
CA GLU A 63 -3.47 -7.77 0.28
C GLU A 63 -3.09 -6.30 0.43
N LEU A 64 -2.58 -5.91 1.60
CA LEU A 64 -2.09 -4.55 1.83
C LEU A 64 -0.81 -4.27 1.05
N LEU A 65 0.07 -5.25 0.94
CA LEU A 65 1.28 -5.12 0.13
C LEU A 65 0.97 -5.00 -1.36
N VAL A 66 -0.04 -5.71 -1.87
CA VAL A 66 -0.50 -5.55 -3.27
C VAL A 66 -0.99 -4.13 -3.51
N SER A 67 -1.83 -3.58 -2.63
CA SER A 67 -2.31 -2.19 -2.73
C SER A 67 -1.16 -1.18 -2.62
N PHE A 68 -0.25 -1.36 -1.66
CA PHE A 68 0.96 -0.53 -1.53
C PHE A 68 1.85 -0.54 -2.78
N LEU A 69 2.09 -1.72 -3.36
CA LEU A 69 2.91 -1.86 -4.57
C LEU A 69 2.22 -1.27 -5.78
N SER A 70 0.90 -1.40 -5.88
CA SER A 70 0.09 -0.77 -6.93
C SER A 70 0.24 0.74 -6.90
N ASP A 71 0.08 1.38 -5.74
CA ASP A 71 0.26 2.83 -5.58
C ASP A 71 1.68 3.26 -5.91
N LYS A 72 2.67 2.48 -5.48
CA LYS A 72 4.07 2.76 -5.81
C LYS A 72 4.32 2.70 -7.31
N ILE A 73 3.81 1.68 -8.01
CA ILE A 73 3.95 1.55 -9.45
C ILE A 73 3.26 2.72 -10.14
N LEU A 74 2.02 3.04 -9.76
CA LEU A 74 1.25 4.13 -10.33
C LEU A 74 1.99 5.46 -10.19
N TYR A 75 2.53 5.76 -9.00
CA TYR A 75 3.32 6.96 -8.74
C TYR A 75 4.51 7.14 -9.69
N GLU A 76 5.17 6.05 -10.09
CA GLU A 76 6.33 6.11 -10.99
C GLU A 76 5.95 6.27 -12.47
N ILE A 77 4.72 5.90 -12.86
CA ILE A 77 4.32 5.83 -14.29
C ILE A 77 3.16 6.76 -14.66
N GLN A 78 2.52 7.39 -13.68
CA GLN A 78 1.29 8.17 -13.89
C GLN A 78 1.46 9.39 -14.81
N ASP A 79 2.66 9.98 -14.83
CA ASP A 79 2.97 11.19 -15.60
C ASP A 79 3.70 10.88 -16.91
N GLU A 80 3.83 9.59 -17.26
CA GLU A 80 4.53 9.12 -18.46
C GLU A 80 3.53 8.74 -19.56
N ASP A 81 3.68 9.31 -20.75
CA ASP A 81 2.82 9.01 -21.92
C ASP A 81 2.76 7.52 -22.26
N LEU A 82 3.85 6.79 -21.98
CA LEU A 82 4.00 5.36 -22.22
C LEU A 82 3.90 4.51 -20.94
N GLY A 83 3.44 5.08 -19.81
CA GLY A 83 3.45 4.41 -18.50
C GLY A 83 2.70 3.07 -18.49
N ILE A 84 1.52 3.02 -19.13
CA ILE A 84 0.72 1.79 -19.25
C ILE A 84 1.43 0.73 -20.10
N GLU A 85 2.09 1.14 -21.18
CA GLU A 85 2.82 0.20 -22.05
C GLU A 85 4.06 -0.34 -21.34
N ALA A 86 4.78 0.51 -20.60
CA ALA A 86 5.90 0.11 -19.75
C ALA A 86 5.46 -0.89 -18.67
N LEU A 87 4.28 -0.71 -18.06
CA LEU A 87 3.73 -1.62 -17.07
C LEU A 87 3.49 -3.02 -17.65
N LYS A 88 2.90 -3.13 -18.85
CA LYS A 88 2.69 -4.42 -19.52
C LYS A 88 4.02 -5.12 -19.80
N VAL A 89 5.01 -4.40 -20.31
CA VAL A 89 6.35 -4.95 -20.56
C VAL A 89 6.98 -5.44 -19.25
N ALA A 90 6.85 -4.69 -18.15
CA ALA A 90 7.36 -5.09 -16.84
C ALA A 90 6.67 -6.37 -16.31
N GLU A 91 5.36 -6.49 -16.49
CA GLU A 91 4.58 -7.68 -16.11
C GLU A 91 5.09 -8.93 -16.85
N GLU A 92 5.25 -8.86 -18.16
CA GLU A 92 5.75 -9.97 -18.98
C GLU A 92 7.18 -10.38 -18.57
N ARG A 93 8.06 -9.40 -18.31
CA ARG A 93 9.40 -9.68 -17.79
C ARG A 93 9.36 -10.37 -16.42
N ALA A 94 8.46 -9.96 -15.52
CA ALA A 94 8.31 -10.58 -14.21
C ALA A 94 7.80 -12.03 -14.30
N LYS A 95 6.83 -12.31 -15.19
CA LYS A 95 6.34 -13.67 -15.48
C LYS A 95 7.47 -14.57 -15.99
N TYR A 96 8.25 -14.09 -16.95
CA TYR A 96 9.38 -14.82 -17.52
C TYR A 96 10.43 -15.19 -16.46
N LEU A 97 10.83 -14.23 -15.61
CA LEU A 97 11.79 -14.47 -14.53
C LEU A 97 11.28 -15.48 -13.49
N LYS A 98 9.98 -15.43 -13.14
CA LYS A 98 9.37 -16.41 -12.23
C LYS A 98 9.34 -17.82 -12.82
N ALA A 99 9.07 -17.96 -14.11
CA ALA A 99 9.07 -19.26 -14.79
C ALA A 99 10.48 -19.88 -14.82
N ASN A 100 11.51 -19.08 -15.06
CA ASN A 100 12.90 -19.56 -15.13
C ASN A 100 13.53 -19.84 -13.76
N LYS A 101 13.10 -19.17 -12.68
CA LYS A 101 13.55 -19.48 -11.31
C LYS A 101 13.01 -20.80 -10.75
N ARG A 102 12.01 -21.40 -11.40
CA ARG A 102 11.38 -22.68 -11.00
C ARG A 102 11.96 -23.89 -11.73
N LYS A 103 12.91 -23.68 -12.64
CA LYS A 103 13.76 -24.72 -13.25
C LYS A 103 15.09 -24.76 -12.53
#